data_AF-A0A372QJM3-F1
#
_entry.id   AF-A0A372QJM3-F1
#
_cell.length_a   1.000
_cell.length_b   1.000
_cell.length_c   1.000
_cell.angle_alpha   90.00
_cell.angle_beta   90.00
_cell.angle_gamma   90.00
#
_symmetry.space_group_name_H-M   'P 1'
#
loop_
_entity.id
_entity.type
_entity.pdbx_description
1 polymer ?
#
loop_
_entity_poly.entity_id
_entity_poly.type
_entity_poly.pdbx_seq_one_letter_code
_entity_poly.pdbx_strand_id
1 'polypeptide(L)'
;MSLSSANEPVLQAIVEKLIPLKYCIPELSLVINGKKPKGSGRFGYSDIFILSKEGDNNIILELKYISLIGLINSNQKNNFGANELENLDKILENEDEESILKRSYTYWSKEDKKTNLTTIGEILNNGLNQLNSYMKTISKGKVINYSSSGVFDERVKITKSKPNKLKGFVILVIGFHRILWKSANEVTTNYIYNKI
;
A
#
# COMPACT_ATOMS: atom_id res chain seq x y z
N MET A 1 -15.22 12.54 -9.05
CA MET A 1 -14.54 11.25 -9.32
C MET A 1 -15.59 10.26 -9.78
N SER A 2 -15.31 9.42 -10.77
CA SER A 2 -16.24 8.35 -11.16
C SER A 2 -16.11 7.16 -10.22
N LEU A 3 -17.23 6.59 -9.78
CA LEU A 3 -17.29 5.35 -8.99
C LEU A 3 -16.59 4.17 -9.69
N SER A 4 -16.55 4.20 -11.02
CA SER A 4 -15.95 3.15 -11.86
C SER A 4 -14.44 3.23 -12.02
N SER A 5 -13.83 4.42 -11.87
CA SER A 5 -12.46 4.68 -12.33
C SER A 5 -11.46 4.92 -11.21
N ALA A 6 -11.92 5.03 -9.96
CA ALA A 6 -11.04 5.17 -8.81
C ALA A 6 -10.18 3.91 -8.65
N ASN A 7 -8.92 4.10 -8.26
CA ASN A 7 -7.89 3.08 -8.17
C ASN A 7 -6.80 3.50 -7.15
N GLU A 8 -5.78 2.66 -6.95
CA GLU A 8 -4.68 2.91 -6.02
C GLU A 8 -3.94 4.24 -6.28
N PRO A 9 -3.55 4.60 -7.52
CA PRO A 9 -2.96 5.92 -7.79
C PRO A 9 -3.83 7.11 -7.35
N VAL A 10 -5.15 7.02 -7.53
CA VAL A 10 -6.08 8.07 -7.08
C VAL A 10 -6.11 8.14 -5.55
N LEU A 11 -6.18 6.98 -4.88
CA LEU A 11 -6.13 6.90 -3.42
C LEU A 11 -4.81 7.50 -2.89
N GLN A 12 -3.68 7.16 -3.48
CA GLN A 12 -2.39 7.68 -3.08
C GLN A 12 -2.34 9.20 -3.21
N ALA A 13 -2.79 9.76 -4.34
CA ALA A 13 -2.85 11.21 -4.53
C ALA A 13 -3.74 11.93 -3.50
N ILE A 14 -4.80 11.28 -3.01
CA ILE A 14 -5.64 11.82 -1.92
C ILE A 14 -4.87 11.78 -0.60
N VAL A 15 -4.28 10.64 -0.23
CA VAL A 15 -3.57 10.47 1.04
C VAL A 15 -2.35 11.41 1.11
N GLU A 16 -1.59 11.55 0.02
CA GLU A 16 -0.46 12.48 -0.08
C GLU A 16 -0.86 13.92 0.21
N LYS A 17 -2.05 14.36 -0.24
CA LYS A 17 -2.56 15.71 0.02
C LYS A 17 -2.96 15.95 1.47
N LEU A 18 -3.26 14.90 2.22
CA LEU A 18 -3.64 14.98 3.63
C LEU A 18 -2.42 15.03 4.57
N ILE A 19 -1.25 14.56 4.09
CA ILE A 19 -0.03 14.51 4.88
C ILE A 19 0.83 15.74 4.59
N PRO A 20 1.35 16.46 5.61
CA PRO A 20 2.25 17.58 5.37
C PRO A 20 3.47 17.17 4.53
N LEU A 21 3.71 17.89 3.43
CA LEU A 21 4.74 17.56 2.43
C LEU A 21 6.15 17.42 3.01
N LYS A 22 6.47 18.12 4.11
CA LYS A 22 7.77 17.99 4.78
C LYS A 22 8.03 16.61 5.40
N TYR A 23 6.98 15.82 5.65
CA TYR A 23 7.08 14.49 6.24
C TYR A 23 6.76 13.38 5.24
N CYS A 24 6.08 13.68 4.14
CA CYS A 24 5.68 12.69 3.15
C CYS A 24 6.79 12.38 2.14
N ILE A 25 7.15 11.11 2.00
CA ILE A 25 7.95 10.56 0.90
C ILE A 25 7.09 9.53 0.16
N PRO A 26 6.43 9.93 -0.94
CA PRO A 26 5.68 8.99 -1.77
C PRO A 26 6.64 8.10 -2.57
N GLU A 27 6.23 6.86 -2.81
CA GLU A 27 6.97 5.87 -3.58
C GLU A 27 8.44 5.75 -3.14
N LEU A 28 8.66 5.50 -1.85
CA LEU A 28 10.02 5.35 -1.31
C LEU A 28 10.73 4.21 -2.03
N SER A 29 11.83 4.53 -2.70
CA SER A 29 12.57 3.59 -3.54
C SER A 29 13.44 2.64 -2.70
N LEU A 30 13.29 1.33 -2.92
CA LEU A 30 13.95 0.27 -2.16
C LEU A 30 14.69 -0.71 -3.06
N VAL A 31 15.82 -1.22 -2.57
CA VAL A 31 16.40 -2.48 -3.07
C VAL A 31 15.89 -3.60 -2.16
N ILE A 32 14.92 -4.36 -2.64
CA ILE A 32 14.32 -5.48 -1.90
C ILE A 32 15.30 -6.64 -1.82
N ASN A 33 15.87 -7.02 -2.96
CA ASN A 33 16.84 -8.10 -3.03
C ASN A 33 17.90 -7.81 -4.10
N GLY A 34 19.05 -7.32 -3.67
CA GLY A 34 20.16 -6.97 -4.57
C GLY A 34 20.71 -8.16 -5.37
N LYS A 35 20.52 -9.40 -4.89
CA LYS A 35 20.98 -10.61 -5.58
C LYS A 35 20.16 -10.98 -6.81
N LYS A 36 18.92 -10.50 -6.92
CA LYS A 36 18.03 -10.78 -8.05
C LYS A 36 18.38 -9.91 -9.26
N PRO A 37 18.23 -10.37 -10.52
CA PRO A 37 18.43 -9.50 -11.68
C PRO A 37 17.39 -8.37 -11.75
N LYS A 38 17.72 -7.29 -12.47
CA LYS A 38 16.78 -6.18 -12.71
C LYS A 38 15.50 -6.73 -13.38
N GLY A 39 14.33 -6.29 -12.90
CA GLY A 39 13.02 -6.75 -13.40
C GLY A 39 12.44 -8.00 -12.74
N SER A 40 13.18 -8.69 -11.87
CA SER A 40 12.70 -9.92 -11.20
C SER A 40 12.26 -9.72 -9.73
N GLY A 41 11.92 -8.49 -9.36
CA GLY A 41 11.65 -8.09 -7.97
C GLY A 41 12.92 -7.70 -7.19
N ARG A 42 13.96 -7.22 -7.87
CA ARG A 42 15.14 -6.61 -7.23
C ARG A 42 14.75 -5.32 -6.48
N PHE A 43 13.89 -4.52 -7.08
CA PHE A 43 13.46 -3.22 -6.58
C PHE A 43 12.01 -3.26 -6.10
N GLY A 44 11.64 -2.31 -5.25
CA GLY A 44 10.29 -2.10 -4.76
C GLY A 44 10.08 -0.65 -4.38
N TYR A 45 8.82 -0.23 -4.30
CA TYR A 45 8.42 1.13 -3.99
C TYR A 45 7.38 1.04 -2.90
N SER A 46 7.66 1.63 -1.74
CA SER A 46 6.67 1.72 -0.67
C SER A 46 5.77 2.92 -0.94
N ASP A 47 4.45 2.73 -0.91
CA ASP A 47 3.49 3.74 -1.37
C ASP A 47 3.69 5.09 -0.67
N ILE A 48 3.68 5.13 0.67
CA ILE A 48 3.95 6.36 1.42
C ILE A 48 4.82 6.06 2.64
N PHE A 49 5.96 6.74 2.73
CA PHE A 49 6.79 6.77 3.93
C PHE A 49 6.68 8.13 4.61
N ILE A 50 6.17 8.13 5.84
CA ILE A 50 5.99 9.32 6.66
C ILE A 50 7.12 9.40 7.67
N LEU A 51 7.94 10.43 7.49
CA LEU A 51 9.04 10.76 8.37
C LEU A 51 8.52 11.32 9.68
N SER A 52 9.02 10.78 10.78
CA SER A 52 8.71 11.27 12.10
C SER A 52 9.55 12.48 12.46
N LYS A 53 9.12 13.25 13.47
CA LYS A 53 10.03 14.18 14.14
C LYS A 53 11.06 13.37 14.92
N GLU A 54 12.20 13.99 15.20
CA GLU A 54 13.26 13.37 15.98
C GLU A 54 12.72 12.88 17.34
N GLY A 55 12.78 11.56 17.58
CA GLY A 55 12.23 10.90 18.77
C GLY A 55 10.91 10.13 18.57
N ASP A 56 10.20 10.34 17.46
CA ASP A 56 8.96 9.65 17.12
C ASP A 56 9.21 8.46 16.15
N ASN A 57 8.21 7.59 16.00
CA ASN A 57 8.30 6.42 15.09
C ASN A 57 7.96 6.82 13.65
N ASN A 58 8.78 6.40 12.69
CA ASN A 58 8.47 6.58 11.27
C ASN A 58 7.32 5.62 10.87
N ILE A 59 6.44 6.10 10.00
CA ILE A 59 5.25 5.36 9.58
C ILE A 59 5.36 4.99 8.11
N ILE A 60 5.05 3.74 7.79
CA ILE A 60 4.91 3.26 6.42
C ILE A 60 3.42 3.00 6.19
N LEU A 61 2.87 3.55 5.12
CA LEU A 61 1.53 3.21 4.64
C LEU A 61 1.67 2.40 3.35
N GLU A 62 1.00 1.25 3.33
CA GLU A 62 0.72 0.48 2.12
C GLU A 62 -0.76 0.68 1.79
N LEU A 63 -1.06 1.10 0.58
CA LEU A 63 -2.39 1.45 0.12
C LEU A 63 -2.92 0.35 -0.80
N LYS A 64 -4.17 0.00 -0.60
CA LYS A 64 -4.90 -0.94 -1.45
C LYS A 64 -6.27 -0.37 -1.77
N TYR A 65 -6.70 -0.57 -3.01
CA TYR A 65 -8.00 -0.09 -3.46
C TYR A 65 -8.81 -1.21 -4.11
N ILE A 66 -10.03 -1.40 -3.63
CA ILE A 66 -11.00 -2.34 -4.16
C ILE A 66 -12.04 -1.54 -4.95
N SER A 67 -12.01 -1.70 -6.27
CA SER A 67 -13.02 -1.10 -7.14
C SER A 67 -14.37 -1.80 -6.98
N LEU A 68 -15.45 -1.02 -6.92
CA LEU A 68 -16.82 -1.53 -6.89
C LEU A 68 -17.11 -2.41 -8.11
N ILE A 69 -16.54 -2.09 -9.27
CA ILE A 69 -16.68 -2.90 -10.49
C ILE A 69 -16.12 -4.30 -10.28
N GLY A 70 -14.97 -4.43 -9.62
CA GLY A 70 -14.35 -5.73 -9.39
C GLY A 70 -15.12 -6.61 -8.40
N LEU A 71 -15.98 -6.02 -7.57
CA LEU A 71 -16.86 -6.74 -6.65
C LEU A 71 -18.14 -7.25 -7.30
N ILE A 72 -18.43 -6.79 -8.50
CA ILE A 72 -19.59 -7.21 -9.25
C ILE A 72 -19.20 -8.42 -10.10
N ASN A 73 -19.84 -9.55 -9.85
CA ASN A 73 -19.60 -10.76 -10.63
C ASN A 73 -19.94 -10.53 -12.11
N SER A 74 -18.98 -10.81 -12.99
CA SER A 74 -19.09 -10.66 -14.46
C SER A 74 -20.22 -11.46 -15.12
N ASN A 75 -20.87 -12.36 -14.38
CA ASN A 75 -21.98 -13.20 -14.87
C ASN A 75 -23.35 -12.51 -14.80
N GLN A 76 -23.45 -11.31 -14.22
CA GLN A 76 -24.72 -10.58 -14.13
C GLN A 76 -24.52 -9.15 -14.62
N LYS A 77 -25.04 -8.84 -15.83
CA LYS A 77 -25.05 -7.53 -16.51
C LYS A 77 -23.69 -6.95 -16.93
N ASN A 78 -23.59 -6.58 -18.21
CA ASN A 78 -22.38 -5.99 -18.79
C ASN A 78 -22.18 -4.49 -18.52
N ASN A 79 -23.13 -3.80 -17.86
CA ASN A 79 -23.03 -2.36 -17.56
C ASN A 79 -23.77 -2.05 -16.26
N PHE A 80 -23.02 -1.79 -15.18
CA PHE A 80 -23.57 -1.22 -13.95
C PHE A 80 -23.50 0.30 -14.07
N GLY A 81 -24.66 0.95 -13.96
CA GLY A 81 -24.75 2.39 -13.94
C GLY A 81 -24.24 2.96 -12.62
N ALA A 82 -24.14 4.29 -12.58
CA ALA A 82 -23.70 5.01 -11.38
C ALA A 82 -24.61 4.72 -10.16
N ASN A 83 -25.93 4.61 -10.39
CA ASN A 83 -26.89 4.36 -9.33
C ASN A 83 -26.72 2.97 -8.70
N GLU A 84 -26.45 1.94 -9.51
CA GLU A 84 -26.20 0.60 -8.99
C GLU A 84 -24.89 0.52 -8.21
N LEU A 85 -23.84 1.21 -8.67
CA LEU A 85 -22.58 1.32 -7.93
C LEU A 85 -22.77 2.07 -6.61
N GLU A 86 -23.52 3.16 -6.61
CA GLU A 86 -23.82 3.92 -5.38
C GLU A 86 -24.60 3.06 -4.36
N ASN A 87 -25.58 2.29 -4.82
CA ASN A 87 -26.32 1.37 -3.96
C ASN A 87 -25.41 0.27 -3.39
N LEU A 88 -24.51 -0.29 -4.21
CA LEU A 88 -23.53 -1.27 -3.73
C LEU A 88 -22.61 -0.65 -2.66
N ASP A 89 -22.11 0.57 -2.88
CA ASP A 89 -21.22 1.25 -1.94
C ASP A 89 -21.90 1.46 -0.57
N LYS A 90 -23.19 1.85 -0.56
CA LYS A 90 -24.01 1.96 0.66
C LYS A 90 -24.24 0.62 1.38
N ILE A 91 -24.38 -0.47 0.62
CA ILE A 91 -24.48 -1.81 1.20
C ILE A 91 -23.17 -2.18 1.89
N LEU A 92 -22.03 -1.97 1.21
CA LEU A 92 -20.70 -2.29 1.73
C LEU A 92 -20.34 -1.45 2.96
N GLU A 93 -20.82 -0.21 3.03
CA GLU A 93 -20.63 0.66 4.21
C GLU A 93 -21.18 0.02 5.49
N ASN A 94 -22.30 -0.71 5.40
CA ASN A 94 -23.00 -1.28 6.56
C ASN A 94 -22.69 -2.76 6.81
N GLU A 95 -21.93 -3.41 5.93
CA GLU A 95 -21.58 -4.83 6.08
C GLU A 95 -20.50 -5.02 7.14
N ASP A 96 -20.55 -6.13 7.87
CA ASP A 96 -19.55 -6.43 8.88
C ASP A 96 -18.19 -6.77 8.23
N GLU A 97 -17.11 -6.55 8.96
CA GLU A 97 -15.75 -6.76 8.43
C GLU A 97 -15.50 -8.20 7.98
N GLU A 98 -16.02 -9.20 8.71
CA GLU A 98 -15.80 -10.62 8.37
C GLU A 98 -16.47 -10.98 7.04
N SER A 99 -17.70 -10.53 6.81
CA SER A 99 -18.43 -10.72 5.55
C SER A 99 -17.75 -9.98 4.40
N ILE A 100 -17.35 -8.72 4.60
CA ILE A 100 -16.63 -7.93 3.58
C ILE A 100 -15.35 -8.62 3.14
N LEU A 101 -14.52 -9.09 4.09
CA LEU A 101 -13.25 -9.73 3.77
C LEU A 101 -13.42 -11.01 2.96
N LYS A 102 -14.56 -11.70 3.07
CA LYS A 102 -14.89 -12.91 2.29
C LYS A 102 -15.42 -12.61 0.89
N ARG A 103 -15.77 -11.36 0.57
CA ARG A 103 -16.29 -11.01 -0.76
C ARG A 103 -15.27 -11.34 -1.84
N SER A 104 -15.77 -11.98 -2.88
CA SER A 104 -15.03 -12.21 -4.11
C SER A 104 -14.72 -10.88 -4.80
N TYR A 105 -13.51 -10.77 -5.32
CA TYR A 105 -13.04 -9.63 -6.07
C TYR A 105 -12.32 -10.09 -7.33
N THR A 106 -12.66 -9.45 -8.45
CA THR A 106 -12.07 -9.70 -9.75
C THR A 106 -11.32 -8.49 -10.25
N TYR A 107 -10.16 -8.72 -10.86
CA TYR A 107 -9.37 -7.65 -11.47
C TYR A 107 -8.60 -8.18 -12.67
N TRP A 108 -8.34 -7.29 -13.62
CA TRP A 108 -7.51 -7.60 -14.79
C TRP A 108 -6.03 -7.48 -14.44
N SER A 109 -5.30 -8.59 -14.50
CA SER A 109 -3.84 -8.62 -14.36
C SER A 109 -3.19 -8.30 -15.70
N LYS A 110 -2.43 -7.20 -15.76
CA LYS A 110 -1.64 -6.84 -16.96
C LYS A 110 -0.50 -7.82 -17.20
N GLU A 111 0.10 -8.34 -16.13
CA GLU A 111 1.23 -9.28 -16.19
C GLU A 111 0.78 -10.64 -16.74
N ASP A 112 -0.30 -11.18 -16.19
CA ASP A 112 -0.84 -12.49 -16.59
C ASP A 112 -1.75 -12.41 -17.82
N LYS A 113 -2.13 -11.20 -18.25
CA LYS A 113 -3.12 -10.93 -19.32
C LYS A 113 -4.43 -11.69 -19.13
N LYS A 114 -4.90 -11.80 -17.89
CA LYS A 114 -6.15 -12.48 -17.55
C LYS A 114 -6.86 -11.79 -16.38
N THR A 115 -8.16 -12.04 -16.26
CA THR A 115 -8.91 -11.70 -15.06
C THR A 115 -8.57 -12.69 -13.96
N ASN A 116 -8.12 -12.18 -12.82
CA ASN A 116 -7.87 -12.96 -11.61
C ASN A 116 -9.07 -12.82 -10.67
N LEU A 117 -9.40 -13.91 -9.97
CA LEU A 117 -10.39 -13.97 -8.90
C LEU A 117 -9.65 -14.16 -7.57
N THR A 118 -10.01 -13.38 -6.56
CA THR A 118 -9.45 -13.40 -5.21
C THR A 118 -10.52 -12.95 -4.22
N THR A 119 -10.15 -12.73 -2.96
CA THR A 119 -11.02 -12.09 -1.96
C THR A 119 -10.42 -10.77 -1.48
N ILE A 120 -11.29 -9.90 -0.92
CA ILE A 120 -10.83 -8.66 -0.28
C ILE A 120 -9.83 -8.96 0.85
N GLY A 121 -10.07 -10.02 1.63
CA GLY A 121 -9.19 -10.45 2.71
C GLY A 121 -7.82 -10.93 2.23
N GLU A 122 -7.75 -11.63 1.11
CA GLU A 122 -6.48 -12.01 0.48
C GLU A 122 -5.69 -10.78 0.04
N ILE A 123 -6.34 -9.77 -0.55
CA ILE A 123 -5.67 -8.52 -0.93
C ILE A 123 -5.10 -7.79 0.29
N LEU A 124 -5.89 -7.69 1.37
CA LEU A 124 -5.43 -7.08 2.63
C LEU A 124 -4.21 -7.82 3.21
N ASN A 125 -4.26 -9.15 3.24
CA ASN A 125 -3.18 -9.97 3.78
C ASN A 125 -1.92 -9.91 2.89
N ASN A 126 -2.08 -9.86 1.57
CA ASN A 126 -0.97 -9.67 0.64
C ASN A 126 -0.30 -8.30 0.82
N GLY A 127 -1.10 -7.24 0.97
CA GLY A 127 -0.61 -5.91 1.34
C GLY A 127 0.17 -5.93 2.65
N LEU A 128 -0.31 -6.67 3.66
CA LEU A 128 0.38 -6.78 4.94
C LEU A 128 1.73 -7.52 4.82
N ASN A 129 1.79 -8.57 4.01
CA ASN A 129 3.02 -9.30 3.72
C ASN A 129 4.05 -8.42 2.99
N GLN A 130 3.59 -7.64 2.02
CA GLN A 130 4.40 -6.66 1.30
C GLN A 130 4.96 -5.59 2.24
N LEU A 131 4.09 -4.97 3.04
CA LEU A 131 4.46 -3.97 4.05
C LEU A 131 5.52 -4.51 5.03
N ASN A 132 5.33 -5.73 5.54
CA ASN A 132 6.32 -6.37 6.42
C ASN A 132 7.69 -6.54 5.74
N SER A 133 7.72 -6.90 4.45
CA SER A 133 8.95 -6.99 3.66
C SER A 133 9.63 -5.63 3.48
N TYR A 134 8.84 -4.59 3.22
CA TYR A 134 9.33 -3.22 3.06
C TYR A 134 9.89 -2.67 4.35
N MET A 135 9.19 -2.82 5.48
CA MET A 135 9.69 -2.39 6.80
C MET A 135 11.02 -3.07 7.15
N LYS A 136 11.17 -4.37 6.90
CA LYS A 136 12.43 -5.10 7.07
C LYS A 136 13.55 -4.65 6.14
N THR A 137 13.19 -4.12 4.97
CA THR A 137 14.15 -3.59 4.01
C THR A 137 14.58 -2.19 4.44
N ILE A 138 13.64 -1.31 4.77
CA ILE A 138 13.90 0.05 5.26
C ILE A 138 14.80 0.01 6.49
N SER A 139 14.54 -0.90 7.43
CA SER A 139 15.30 -0.99 8.68
C SER A 139 16.80 -1.29 8.50
N LYS A 140 17.23 -1.74 7.32
CA LYS A 140 18.64 -1.97 6.95
C LYS A 140 19.40 -0.68 6.63
N GLY A 141 18.70 0.45 6.45
CA GLY A 141 19.28 1.75 6.17
C GLY A 141 19.61 1.97 4.69
N LYS A 142 20.47 2.95 4.41
CA LYS A 142 20.84 3.33 3.04
C LYS A 142 21.73 2.26 2.39
N VAL A 143 21.44 1.91 1.15
CA VAL A 143 22.34 1.05 0.36
C VAL A 143 23.45 1.87 -0.28
N ILE A 144 24.65 1.29 -0.37
CA ILE A 144 25.79 1.89 -1.10
C ILE A 144 25.65 1.62 -2.61
N ASN A 145 25.10 0.46 -2.97
CA ASN A 145 24.92 -0.01 -4.33
C ASN A 145 23.71 -0.97 -4.41
N TYR A 146 23.46 -1.55 -5.59
CA TYR A 146 22.35 -2.48 -5.81
C TYR A 146 22.60 -3.91 -5.32
N SER A 147 23.70 -4.19 -4.64
CA SER A 147 24.07 -5.55 -4.21
C SER A 147 23.51 -5.90 -2.83
N SER A 148 23.20 -4.91 -2.00
CA SER A 148 22.57 -5.09 -0.69
C SER A 148 21.12 -4.60 -0.68
N SER A 149 20.32 -5.11 0.26
CA SER A 149 18.95 -4.62 0.46
C SER A 149 18.93 -3.41 1.39
N GLY A 150 18.05 -2.45 1.12
CA GLY A 150 17.89 -1.25 1.93
C GLY A 150 17.17 -0.14 1.16
N VAL A 151 17.23 1.08 1.70
CA VAL A 151 16.67 2.28 1.07
C VAL A 151 17.62 2.78 -0.03
N PHE A 152 17.05 2.99 -1.22
CA PHE A 152 17.73 3.56 -2.38
C PHE A 152 16.93 4.77 -2.89
N ASP A 153 16.85 5.81 -2.06
CA ASP A 153 16.11 7.03 -2.38
C ASP A 153 16.96 8.24 -2.02
N GLU A 154 17.14 9.15 -2.97
CA GLU A 154 17.98 10.35 -2.79
C GLU A 154 17.27 11.44 -2.00
N ARG A 155 15.94 11.39 -1.88
CA ARG A 155 15.14 12.37 -1.13
C ARG A 155 15.24 12.17 0.38
N VAL A 156 15.87 11.08 0.82
CA VAL A 156 15.98 10.69 2.23
C VAL A 156 17.44 10.59 2.65
N LYS A 157 17.84 11.46 3.58
CA LYS A 157 19.09 11.34 4.33
C LYS A 157 18.91 10.34 5.46
N ILE A 158 19.80 9.35 5.53
CA ILE A 158 19.77 8.30 6.55
C ILE A 158 21.06 8.37 7.36
N THR A 159 20.93 8.49 8.68
CA THR A 159 22.06 8.56 9.61
C THR A 159 21.89 7.53 10.73
N LYS A 160 22.99 6.98 11.26
CA LYS A 160 22.94 6.08 12.41
C LYS A 160 22.34 6.78 13.63
N SER A 161 21.60 6.04 14.44
CA SER A 161 20.95 6.53 15.65
C SER A 161 20.93 5.46 16.74
N LYS A 162 20.43 5.83 17.93
CA LYS A 162 19.94 4.86 18.90
C LYS A 162 18.76 4.07 18.30
N PRO A 163 18.50 2.83 18.76
CA PRO A 163 17.37 2.04 18.30
C PRO A 163 16.05 2.83 18.40
N ASN A 164 15.28 2.83 17.32
CA ASN A 164 13.92 3.35 17.24
C ASN A 164 13.04 2.35 16.47
N LYS A 165 11.77 2.70 16.20
CA LYS A 165 10.82 1.78 15.58
C LYS A 165 10.23 2.35 14.29
N LEU A 166 10.00 1.42 13.36
CA LEU A 166 9.12 1.60 12.22
C LEU A 166 7.74 1.01 12.56
N LYS A 167 6.69 1.78 12.26
CA LYS A 167 5.29 1.33 12.32
C LYS A 167 4.74 1.26 10.91
N GLY A 168 3.90 0.26 10.64
CA GLY A 168 3.31 0.07 9.33
C GLY A 168 1.81 -0.12 9.42
N PHE A 169 1.09 0.43 8.46
CA PHE A 169 -0.35 0.19 8.28
C PHE A 169 -0.66 -0.12 6.82
N VAL A 170 -1.48 -1.14 6.60
CA VAL A 170 -2.18 -1.30 5.32
C VAL A 170 -3.49 -0.56 5.43
N ILE A 171 -3.75 0.36 4.51
CA ILE A 171 -5.03 1.06 4.36
C ILE A 171 -5.72 0.51 3.12
N LEU A 172 -6.85 -0.15 3.31
CA LEU A 172 -7.65 -0.74 2.26
C LEU A 172 -8.93 0.08 2.11
N VAL A 173 -9.08 0.74 0.97
CA VAL A 173 -10.31 1.46 0.63
C VAL A 173 -11.14 0.61 -0.32
N ILE A 174 -12.43 0.48 -0.02
CA ILE A 174 -13.39 -0.30 -0.79
C ILE A 174 -14.48 0.65 -1.25
N GLY A 175 -14.58 0.86 -2.57
CA GLY A 175 -15.42 1.92 -3.11
C GLY A 175 -15.03 3.28 -2.53
N PHE A 176 -16.01 4.05 -2.06
CA PHE A 176 -15.78 5.40 -1.55
C PHE A 176 -16.11 5.53 -0.06
N HIS A 177 -16.94 4.65 0.48
CA HIS A 177 -17.43 4.80 1.85
C HIS A 177 -16.74 3.89 2.86
N ARG A 178 -16.15 2.77 2.43
CA ARG A 178 -15.59 1.80 3.38
C ARG A 178 -14.07 1.80 3.37
N ILE A 179 -13.50 1.97 4.57
CA ILE A 179 -12.06 1.87 4.82
C ILE A 179 -11.83 0.80 5.87
N LEU A 180 -10.96 -0.16 5.57
CA LEU A 180 -10.42 -1.12 6.51
C LEU A 180 -8.92 -0.83 6.68
N TRP A 181 -8.36 -1.20 7.82
CA TRP A 181 -6.92 -1.07 8.04
C TRP A 181 -6.38 -2.18 8.92
N LYS A 182 -5.09 -2.47 8.77
CA LYS A 182 -4.39 -3.46 9.60
C LYS A 182 -2.97 -2.99 9.90
N SER A 183 -2.56 -3.09 11.15
CA SER A 183 -1.18 -2.80 11.55
C SER A 183 -0.24 -3.97 11.26
N ALA A 184 0.98 -3.64 10.83
CA ALA A 184 2.10 -4.56 10.80
C ALA A 184 2.80 -4.60 12.17
N ASN A 185 3.58 -5.67 12.39
CA ASN A 185 4.45 -5.74 13.56
C ASN A 185 5.51 -4.65 13.49
N GLU A 186 5.79 -4.02 14.63
CA GLU A 186 6.85 -3.00 14.72
C GLU A 186 8.21 -3.60 14.34
N VAL A 187 9.03 -2.83 13.62
CA VAL A 187 10.39 -3.22 13.25
C VAL A 187 11.38 -2.25 13.87
N THR A 188 12.31 -2.77 14.67
CA THR A 188 13.41 -1.96 15.23
C THR A 188 14.39 -1.55 14.13
N THR A 189 14.86 -0.31 14.17
CA THR A 189 15.90 0.21 13.28
C THR A 189 16.86 1.11 14.04
N ASN A 190 18.12 1.17 13.59
CA ASN A 190 19.19 1.98 14.19
C ASN A 190 19.51 3.21 13.33
N TYR A 191 18.49 3.72 12.63
CA TYR A 191 18.63 4.82 11.70
C TYR A 191 17.56 5.88 11.92
N ILE A 192 17.94 7.14 11.74
CA ILE A 192 17.02 8.27 11.57
C ILE A 192 16.93 8.58 10.07
N TYR A 193 15.72 8.96 9.65
CA TYR A 193 15.39 9.29 8.27
C TYR A 193 14.94 10.74 8.23
N ASN A 194 15.59 11.55 7.40
CA ASN A 194 15.28 12.97 7.23
C ASN A 194 15.07 13.26 5.75
N LYS A 195 14.09 14.11 5.43
CA LYS A 195 13.92 14.62 4.07
C LYS A 195 15.07 15.57 3.74
N ILE A 196 15.59 15.48 2.53
CA ILE A 196 16.58 16.43 1.98
C ILE A 196 15.84 17.61 1.34
#